data_AF-A0A0E0URZ1-F1
#
_entry.id   AF-A0A0E0URZ1-F1
#
_cell.length_a   1.000
_cell.length_b   1.000
_cell.length_c   1.000
_cell.angle_alpha   90.00
_cell.angle_beta   90.00
_cell.angle_gamma   90.00
#
_symmetry.space_group_name_H-M   'P 1'
#
loop_
_entity.id
_entity.type
_entity.pdbx_description
1 polymer ?
#
loop_
_entity_poly.entity_id
_entity_poly.type
_entity_poly.pdbx_seq_one_letter_code
_entity_poly.pdbx_strand_id
1 'polypeptide(L)' 'MIPDNKKTLEQFETIDIKVLDNVTQEIMMKLIKLLKDNLDSEIFIEYS' A
#
# COMPACT_ATOMS: atom_id res chain seq x y z
N MET A 1 -11.45 0.36 13.23
CA MET A 1 -10.01 0.19 13.50
C MET A 1 -9.30 0.94 12.40
N ILE A 2 -8.45 1.92 12.71
CA ILE A 2 -7.59 2.54 11.71
C ILE A 2 -6.57 1.46 11.27
N PRO A 3 -6.37 1.22 9.97
CA PRO A 3 -5.39 0.23 9.51
C PRO A 3 -3.99 0.60 10.00
N ASP A 4 -3.30 -0.37 10.58
CA ASP A 4 -1.88 -0.26 10.94
C ASP A 4 -1.05 -0.35 9.65
N ASN A 5 -0.33 0.73 9.30
CA ASN A 5 0.47 0.81 8.08
C ASN A 5 1.44 -0.36 7.94
N LYS A 6 1.98 -0.87 9.07
CA LYS A 6 2.89 -2.01 9.06
C LYS A 6 2.17 -3.29 8.61
N LYS A 7 0.98 -3.54 9.14
CA LYS A 7 0.17 -4.71 8.74
C LYS A 7 -0.31 -4.60 7.30
N THR A 8 -0.72 -3.41 6.86
CA THR A 8 -1.11 -3.18 5.47
C THR A 8 0.06 -3.40 4.52
N LEU A 9 1.26 -2.93 4.89
CA LEU A 9 2.47 -3.15 4.12
C LEU A 9 2.80 -4.65 4.00
N GLU A 10 2.78 -5.38 5.11
CA GLU A 10 3.01 -6.83 5.15
C GLU A 10 2.04 -7.55 4.19
N GLN A 11 0.75 -7.18 4.21
CA GLN A 11 -0.24 -7.74 3.29
C GLN A 11 0.07 -7.44 1.83
N PHE A 12 0.41 -6.20 1.48
CA PHE A 12 0.72 -5.82 0.10
C PHE A 12 1.98 -6.51 -0.42
N GLU A 13 2.99 -6.74 0.43
CA GLU A 13 4.20 -7.46 0.03
C GLU A 13 3.96 -8.96 -0.22
N THR A 14 2.86 -9.54 0.27
CA THR A 14 2.47 -10.94 -0.07
C THR A 14 1.85 -11.09 -1.45
N ILE A 15 1.42 -9.99 -2.09
CA ILE A 15 0.80 -10.03 -3.40
C ILE A 15 1.89 -10.21 -4.45
N ASP A 16 1.79 -11.27 -5.27
CA ASP A 16 2.64 -11.40 -6.44
C ASP A 16 2.20 -10.39 -7.51
N ILE A 17 2.76 -9.18 -7.45
CA ILE A 17 2.38 -8.08 -8.34
C ILE A 17 2.59 -8.42 -9.83
N LYS A 18 3.43 -9.40 -10.16
CA LYS A 18 3.72 -9.76 -11.56
C LYS A 18 2.52 -10.35 -12.30
N VAL A 19 1.51 -10.83 -11.58
CA VAL A 19 0.27 -11.38 -12.15
C VAL A 19 -0.77 -10.30 -12.46
N LEU A 20 -0.54 -9.07 -12.02
CA LEU A 20 -1.42 -7.92 -12.23
C LEU A 20 -1.14 -7.26 -13.58
N ASP A 21 -2.10 -6.55 -14.15
CA ASP A 21 -1.85 -5.71 -15.32
C ASP A 21 -0.92 -4.53 -14.97
N ASN A 22 -0.31 -3.92 -15.98
CA ASN A 22 0.69 -2.88 -15.79
C ASN A 22 0.19 -1.67 -14.97
N VAL A 23 -1.07 -1.26 -15.15
CA VAL A 23 -1.62 -0.11 -14.43
C VAL A 23 -1.79 -0.46 -12.95
N THR A 24 -2.36 -1.63 -12.67
CA THR A 24 -2.53 -2.12 -11.31
C THR A 24 -1.17 -2.33 -10.62
N GLN A 25 -0.16 -2.84 -11.32
CA GLN A 25 1.21 -2.93 -10.81
C GLN A 25 1.78 -1.58 -10.39
N GLU A 26 1.64 -0.56 -11.24
CA GLU A 26 2.13 0.78 -10.94
C GLU A 26 1.43 1.39 -9.71
N ILE A 27 0.11 1.22 -9.60
CA ILE A 27 -0.66 1.68 -8.45
C ILE A 27 -0.19 0.97 -7.17
N MET A 28 -0.04 -0.35 -7.21
CA MET A 28 0.44 -1.15 -6.07
C MET A 28 1.82 -0.70 -5.61
N MET A 29 2.75 -0.47 -6.54
CA MET A 29 4.09 0.03 -6.21
C MET A 29 4.04 1.42 -5.55
N LYS A 30 3.16 2.32 -6.01
CA LYS A 30 2.96 3.64 -5.39
C LYS A 30 2.38 3.54 -3.98
N LEU A 31 1.43 2.64 -3.75
CA LEU A 31 0.83 2.41 -2.43
C LEU A 31 1.86 1.82 -1.45
N ILE A 32 2.63 0.81 -1.86
CA ILE A 32 3.70 0.22 -1.06
C ILE A 32 4.73 1.29 -0.67
N LYS A 33 5.13 2.13 -1.63
CA LYS A 33 6.05 3.24 -1.36
C LYS A 33 5.47 4.22 -0.34
N LEU A 34 4.21 4.64 -0.52
CA LEU A 34 3.53 5.55 0.40
C LEU A 34 3.52 4.99 1.83
N LEU A 35 3.23 3.71 2.01
CA LEU A 35 3.24 3.06 3.32
C LEU A 35 4.65 3.01 3.93
N LYS A 36 5.67 2.66 3.14
CA LYS A 36 7.07 2.62 3.60
C LYS A 36 7.56 3.98 4.07
N ASP A 37 7.21 5.04 3.35
CA ASP A 37 7.60 6.41 3.67
C ASP A 37 6.88 6.95 4.93
N ASN A 38 5.86 6.25 5.42
CA ASN A 38 4.96 6.72 6.48
C ASN A 38 4.68 5.63 7.55
N LEU A 39 5.61 4.70 7.78
CA LEU A 39 5.40 3.58 8.72
C LEU A 39 5.00 4.02 10.14
N ASP A 40 5.58 5.13 10.61
CA ASP A 40 5.34 5.68 11.96
C ASP A 40 4.29 6.82 11.96
N SER A 41 3.65 7.08 10.82
CA SER A 41 2.65 8.13 10.65
C SER A 41 1.24 7.55 10.50
N GLU A 42 0.21 8.24 10.96
CA GLU A 42 -1.16 7.88 10.60
C GLU A 42 -1.50 8.42 9.21
N ILE A 43 -1.88 7.54 8.28
CA ILE A 43 -2.31 7.92 6.93
C ILE A 43 -3.84 7.91 6.88
N PHE A 44 -4.43 9.03 6.50
CA PHE A 44 -5.87 9.15 6.24
C PHE A 44 -6.08 9.39 4.75
N ILE A 45 -6.81 8.48 4.09
CA ILE A 45 -7.22 8.67 2.71
C ILE A 45 -8.68 9.10 2.71
N GLU A 46 -8.91 10.36 2.36
CA GLU A 46 -10.24 10.93 2.17
C GLU A 46 -10.62 10.87 0.69
N TYR A 47 -11.84 10.43 0.41
CA TYR A 47 -12.38 10.38 -0.94
C TYR A 47 -13.54 11.37 -1.03
N SER A 48 -13.57 12.17 -2.11
CA SER A 48 -14.62 13.13 -2.44
C SER A 48 -15.47 12.67 -3.61
#